data_AF-A0A2N4X092-F1
#
_entry.id   AF-A0A2N4X092-F1
#
_cell.length_a   1.000
_cell.length_b   1.000
_cell.length_c   1.000
_cell.angle_alpha   90.00
_cell.angle_beta   90.00
_cell.angle_gamma   90.00
#
_symmetry.space_group_name_H-M   'P 1'
#
loop_
_entity.id
_entity.type
_entity.pdbx_description
1 polymer ?
#
loop_
_entity_poly.entity_id
_entity_poly.type
_entity_poly.pdbx_seq_one_letter_code
_entity_poly.pdbx_strand_id
1 'polypeptide(L)'
;MSLTDLQAHVLAYYTTGHGKELSITQRWYPHAELIMIIDDKIAVAVRKFGRKVAKESRAAATEFVDTMIEKGVWSTQTNDFGGTMHQFQLGAYPAVLAEFNASNPVAQAAAAGGETYWANKFAELTS
;
A
#
# COMPACT_ATOMS: atom_id res chain seq x y z
N MET A 1 10.22 9.38 -2.53
CA MET A 1 10.13 9.69 -3.98
C MET A 1 8.65 9.80 -4.28
N SER A 2 8.19 10.75 -5.12
CA SER A 2 6.77 10.77 -5.49
C SER A 2 6.46 9.59 -6.42
N LEU A 3 5.35 8.89 -6.18
CA LEU A 3 4.85 7.83 -7.05
C LEU A 3 4.54 8.36 -8.45
N THR A 4 4.74 7.51 -9.47
CA THR A 4 4.17 7.76 -10.81
C THR A 4 2.64 7.62 -10.76
N ASP A 5 1.95 8.09 -11.80
CA ASP A 5 0.49 8.02 -11.83
C ASP A 5 -0.01 6.56 -11.76
N LEU A 6 0.62 5.64 -12.49
CA LEU A 6 0.29 4.22 -12.43
C LEU A 6 0.53 3.63 -11.03
N GLN A 7 1.66 3.97 -10.39
CA GLN A 7 1.97 3.50 -9.04
C GLN A 7 0.99 4.05 -8.00
N ALA A 8 0.60 5.32 -8.12
CA ALA A 8 -0.40 5.94 -7.26
C ALA A 8 -1.77 5.24 -7.39
N HIS A 9 -2.16 4.87 -8.61
CA HIS A 9 -3.38 4.10 -8.85
C HIS A 9 -3.31 2.67 -8.32
N VAL A 10 -2.16 1.99 -8.44
CA VAL A 10 -1.91 0.68 -7.83
C VAL A 10 -2.07 0.75 -6.32
N LEU A 11 -1.46 1.76 -5.68
CA LEU A 11 -1.56 1.94 -4.24
C LEU A 11 -3.01 2.23 -3.82
N ALA A 12 -3.67 3.18 -4.47
CA ALA A 12 -5.05 3.55 -4.16
C ALA A 12 -6.03 2.38 -4.34
N TYR A 13 -5.87 1.57 -5.39
CA TYR A 13 -6.67 0.36 -5.59
C TYR A 13 -6.50 -0.61 -4.41
N TYR A 14 -5.27 -0.84 -3.98
CA TYR A 14 -5.00 -1.70 -2.83
C TYR A 14 -5.61 -1.13 -1.54
N THR A 15 -5.35 0.14 -1.20
CA THR A 15 -5.75 0.73 0.08
C THR A 15 -7.25 0.97 0.21
N THR A 16 -7.97 1.14 -0.90
CA THR A 16 -9.43 1.25 -0.91
C THR A 16 -10.15 -0.10 -0.94
N GLY A 17 -9.44 -1.18 -1.31
CA GLY A 17 -9.93 -2.56 -1.34
C GLY A 17 -9.24 -3.44 -0.29
N HIS A 18 -8.43 -4.40 -0.76
CA HIS A 18 -7.80 -5.45 0.05
C HIS A 18 -6.98 -4.95 1.25
N GLY A 19 -6.41 -3.75 1.18
CA GLY A 19 -5.68 -3.13 2.29
C GLY A 19 -6.52 -2.94 3.54
N LYS A 20 -7.84 -2.74 3.41
CA LYS A 20 -8.75 -2.60 4.58
C LYS A 20 -8.75 -3.81 5.51
N GLU A 21 -8.42 -4.98 4.98
CA GLU A 21 -8.39 -6.26 5.69
C GLU A 21 -6.95 -6.72 5.99
N LEU A 22 -5.98 -5.79 5.95
CA LEU A 22 -4.59 -6.12 6.20
C LEU A 22 -4.42 -6.72 7.60
N SER A 23 -4.04 -7.99 7.63
CA SER A 23 -3.62 -8.70 8.82
C SER A 23 -2.16 -9.12 8.66
N ILE A 24 -1.33 -8.73 9.62
CA ILE A 24 0.08 -9.08 9.74
C ILE A 24 0.31 -9.57 11.17
N THR A 25 1.03 -10.68 11.31
CA THR A 25 1.40 -11.24 12.61
C THR A 25 2.20 -10.21 13.41
N GLN A 26 1.94 -10.05 14.72
CA GLN A 26 2.59 -9.05 15.57
C GLN A 26 4.03 -9.42 15.97
N ARG A 27 4.86 -9.89 15.02
CA ARG A 27 6.30 -10.03 15.22
C ARG A 27 7.04 -8.77 14.76
N TRP A 28 8.32 -8.69 15.09
CA TRP A 28 9.22 -7.66 14.60
C TRP A 28 9.74 -8.03 13.21
N TYR A 29 9.64 -7.11 12.27
CA TYR A 29 10.09 -7.28 10.88
C TYR A 29 11.15 -6.24 10.54
N PRO A 30 12.22 -6.61 9.82
CA PRO A 30 13.05 -5.63 9.12
C PRO A 30 12.23 -4.87 8.08
N HIS A 31 12.60 -3.62 7.81
CA HIS A 31 11.92 -2.76 6.82
C HIS A 31 11.81 -3.42 5.43
N ALA A 32 12.89 -4.02 4.94
CA ALA A 32 12.90 -4.71 3.65
C ALA A 32 11.94 -5.91 3.59
N GLU A 33 11.72 -6.59 4.72
CA GLU A 33 10.78 -7.71 4.80
C GLU A 33 9.33 -7.19 4.77
N LEU A 34 9.04 -6.07 5.44
CA LEU A 34 7.73 -5.42 5.34
C LEU A 34 7.38 -5.03 3.91
N ILE A 35 8.33 -4.40 3.20
CA ILE A 35 8.14 -4.05 1.80
C ILE A 35 7.81 -5.31 0.99
N MET A 36 8.56 -6.40 1.17
CA MET A 36 8.33 -7.65 0.44
C MET A 36 6.94 -8.25 0.74
N ILE A 37 6.50 -8.23 1.99
CA ILE A 37 5.18 -8.75 2.40
C ILE A 37 4.06 -7.92 1.77
N ILE A 38 4.17 -6.59 1.79
CA ILE A 38 3.16 -5.69 1.22
C ILE A 38 3.18 -5.75 -0.31
N ASP A 39 4.37 -5.81 -0.92
CA ASP A 39 4.56 -5.95 -2.38
C ASP A 39 3.79 -7.16 -2.91
N ASP A 40 3.94 -8.33 -2.27
CA ASP A 40 3.20 -9.54 -2.65
C ASP A 40 1.67 -9.35 -2.56
N LYS A 41 1.18 -8.75 -1.48
CA LYS A 41 -0.27 -8.46 -1.31
C LYS A 41 -0.80 -7.50 -2.37
N ILE A 42 -0.06 -6.43 -2.67
CA ILE A 42 -0.43 -5.46 -3.70
C ILE A 42 -0.42 -6.14 -5.08
N ALA A 43 0.64 -6.88 -5.40
CA ALA A 43 0.78 -7.60 -6.67
C ALA A 43 -0.40 -8.57 -6.90
N VAL A 44 -0.79 -9.33 -5.86
CA VAL A 44 -1.95 -10.23 -5.92
C VAL A 44 -3.25 -9.45 -6.14
N ALA A 45 -3.44 -8.32 -5.47
CA ALA A 45 -4.64 -7.49 -5.61
C ALA A 45 -4.81 -6.94 -7.03
N VAL A 46 -3.72 -6.48 -7.65
CA VAL A 46 -3.77 -5.81 -8.96
C VAL A 46 -3.53 -6.73 -10.16
N ARG A 47 -3.16 -8.01 -9.94
CA ARG A 47 -2.78 -8.95 -11.02
C ARG A 47 -3.79 -9.06 -12.16
N LYS A 48 -5.09 -8.88 -11.86
CA LYS A 48 -6.17 -8.96 -12.85
C LYS A 48 -6.12 -7.85 -13.91
N PHE A 49 -5.39 -6.77 -13.65
CA PHE A 49 -5.19 -5.65 -14.59
C PHE A 49 -3.93 -5.82 -15.45
N GLY A 50 -3.22 -6.95 -15.31
CA GLY A 50 -2.11 -7.33 -16.17
C GLY A 50 -0.72 -7.09 -15.58
N ARG A 51 0.30 -7.57 -16.31
CA ARG A 51 1.69 -7.63 -15.82
C ARG A 51 2.35 -6.27 -15.67
N LYS A 52 1.97 -5.25 -16.47
CA LYS A 52 2.50 -3.88 -16.33
C LYS A 52 2.10 -3.30 -14.97
N VAL A 53 0.82 -3.37 -14.61
CA VAL A 53 0.28 -2.91 -13.32
C VAL A 53 0.92 -3.67 -12.15
N ALA A 54 1.01 -5.00 -12.24
CA ALA A 54 1.59 -5.81 -11.17
C ALA A 54 3.09 -5.57 -10.93
N LYS A 55 3.85 -5.05 -11.90
CA LYS A 55 5.27 -4.71 -11.71
C LYS A 55 5.48 -3.45 -10.88
N GLU A 56 4.46 -2.60 -10.76
CA GLU A 56 4.52 -1.35 -10.00
C GLU A 56 4.22 -1.55 -8.50
N SER A 57 3.91 -2.78 -8.08
CA SER A 57 3.57 -3.12 -6.70
C SER A 57 4.67 -2.75 -5.70
N ARG A 58 5.94 -2.94 -6.07
CA ARG A 58 7.06 -2.68 -5.15
C ARG A 58 7.19 -1.20 -4.79
N ALA A 59 7.03 -0.31 -5.76
CA ALA A 59 7.08 1.14 -5.50
C ALA A 59 5.91 1.58 -4.61
N ALA A 60 4.71 1.08 -4.90
CA ALA A 60 3.52 1.30 -4.06
C ALA A 60 3.70 0.74 -2.64
N ALA A 61 4.31 -0.44 -2.50
CA ALA A 61 4.57 -1.07 -1.22
C ALA A 61 5.56 -0.27 -0.36
N THR A 62 6.66 0.21 -0.97
CA THR A 62 7.62 1.08 -0.27
C THR A 62 6.96 2.33 0.26
N GLU A 63 6.24 3.07 -0.58
CA GLU A 63 5.55 4.30 -0.17
C GLU A 63 4.53 4.04 0.95
N PHE A 64 3.77 2.94 0.83
CA PHE A 64 2.79 2.56 1.83
C PHE A 64 3.45 2.23 3.17
N VAL A 65 4.49 1.39 3.18
CA VAL A 65 5.20 0.99 4.41
C VAL A 65 5.82 2.22 5.07
N ASP A 66 6.51 3.06 4.31
CA ASP A 66 7.18 4.26 4.81
C ASP A 66 6.16 5.22 5.43
N THR A 67 5.10 5.56 4.69
CA THR A 67 4.03 6.46 5.16
C THR A 67 3.41 5.95 6.46
N MET A 68 3.20 4.65 6.56
CA MET A 68 2.50 4.10 7.71
C MET A 68 3.41 3.91 8.93
N ILE A 69 4.72 3.69 8.73
CA ILE A 69 5.72 3.79 9.79
C ILE A 69 5.72 5.24 10.32
N GLU A 70 5.77 6.23 9.44
CA GLU A 70 5.74 7.65 9.82
C GLU A 70 4.48 8.03 10.59
N LYS A 71 3.32 7.47 10.20
CA LYS A 71 2.04 7.67 10.89
C LYS A 71 1.84 6.79 12.12
N GLY A 72 2.86 6.04 12.55
CA GLY A 72 2.85 5.27 13.80
C GLY A 72 2.03 3.98 13.78
N VAL A 73 1.66 3.47 12.60
CA VAL A 73 1.01 2.15 12.48
C VAL A 73 1.99 1.02 12.80
N TRP A 74 3.29 1.29 12.68
CA TRP A 74 4.36 0.39 13.10
C TRP A 74 5.15 0.99 14.26
N SER A 75 5.30 0.24 15.35
CA SER A 75 6.28 0.55 16.39
C SER A 75 7.67 0.23 15.86
N THR A 76 8.66 1.07 16.15
CA THR A 76 10.02 0.93 15.65
C THR A 76 11.00 0.79 16.80
N GLN A 77 11.92 -0.17 16.71
CA GLN A 77 13.02 -0.34 17.65
C GLN A 77 14.33 -0.62 16.90
N THR A 78 15.45 -0.27 17.52
CA THR A 78 16.79 -0.66 17.05
C THR A 78 17.13 -2.04 17.61
N ASN A 79 17.68 -2.92 16.79
CA ASN A 79 18.18 -4.23 17.22
C ASN A 79 19.65 -4.15 17.67
N ASP A 80 20.15 -5.22 18.29
CA ASP A 80 21.51 -5.31 18.84
C ASP A 80 22.63 -5.19 17.77
N PHE A 81 22.27 -5.29 16.49
CA PHE A 81 23.18 -5.18 15.35
C PHE A 81 23.09 -3.81 14.64
N GLY A 82 22.36 -2.85 15.21
CA GLY A 82 22.20 -1.49 14.67
C GLY A 82 21.17 -1.34 13.54
N GLY A 83 20.38 -2.38 13.24
CA GLY A 83 19.26 -2.32 12.29
C GLY A 83 17.95 -1.89 12.93
N THR A 84 17.02 -1.36 12.13
CA THR A 84 15.66 -1.03 12.58
C THR A 84 14.68 -2.19 12.33
N MET A 85 13.82 -2.43 13.31
CA MET A 85 12.76 -3.42 13.26
C MET A 85 11.42 -2.74 13.52
N HIS A 86 10.37 -3.28 12.90
CA HIS A 86 9.03 -2.70 12.92
C HIS A 86 7.98 -3.74 13.32
N GLN A 87 7.06 -3.39 14.22
CA GLN A 87 5.97 -4.26 14.68
C GLN A 87 4.61 -3.59 14.43
N PHE A 88 3.72 -4.31 13.75
CA PHE A 88 2.38 -3.84 13.39
C PHE A 88 1.48 -3.59 14.62
N GLN A 89 0.83 -2.43 14.66
CA GLN A 89 -0.06 -2.02 15.74
C GLN A 89 -1.53 -2.10 15.28
N LEU A 90 -2.26 -3.11 15.78
CA LEU A 90 -3.63 -3.42 15.34
C LEU A 90 -4.62 -2.27 15.54
N GLY A 91 -4.40 -1.40 16.54
CA GLY A 91 -5.34 -0.31 16.86
C GLY A 91 -5.22 0.93 15.98
N ALA A 92 -4.02 1.26 15.49
CA ALA A 92 -3.78 2.51 14.76
C ALA A 92 -4.14 2.41 13.28
N TYR A 93 -4.04 1.20 12.70
CA TYR A 93 -4.12 1.00 11.27
C TYR A 93 -5.42 1.50 10.61
N PRO A 94 -6.63 1.15 11.10
CA PRO A 94 -7.87 1.53 10.41
C PRO A 94 -8.06 3.04 10.32
N ALA A 95 -7.72 3.78 11.38
CA ALA A 95 -7.82 5.23 11.42
C ALA A 95 -6.84 5.90 10.45
N VAL A 96 -5.59 5.45 10.46
CA VAL A 96 -4.55 5.96 9.56
C VAL A 96 -4.86 5.63 8.10
N LEU A 97 -5.35 4.43 7.80
CA LEU A 97 -5.75 4.05 6.45
C LEU A 97 -6.92 4.89 5.94
N ALA A 98 -7.90 5.19 6.80
CA ALA A 98 -9.02 6.05 6.46
C ALA A 98 -8.55 7.48 6.14
N GLU A 99 -7.67 8.05 6.96
CA GLU A 99 -7.06 9.37 6.72
C GLU A 99 -6.24 9.38 5.42
N PHE A 100 -5.40 8.37 5.22
CA PHE A 100 -4.60 8.20 4.01
C PHE A 100 -5.48 8.22 2.76
N ASN A 101 -6.53 7.41 2.73
CA ASN A 101 -7.47 7.37 1.60
C ASN A 101 -8.28 8.66 1.45
N ALA A 102 -8.65 9.32 2.55
CA ALA A 102 -9.36 10.59 2.50
C ALA A 102 -8.50 11.71 1.88
N SER A 103 -7.18 11.67 2.05
CA SER A 103 -6.24 12.61 1.43
C SER A 103 -5.81 12.24 0.00
N ASN A 104 -6.10 11.02 -0.47
CA ASN A 104 -5.61 10.53 -1.74
C ASN A 104 -6.57 10.89 -2.90
N PRO A 105 -6.15 11.72 -3.88
CA PRO A 105 -7.04 12.16 -4.96
C PRO A 105 -7.50 11.01 -5.87
N VAL A 106 -6.69 9.96 -6.03
CA VAL A 106 -7.09 8.77 -6.80
C VAL A 106 -8.16 7.97 -6.05
N ALA A 107 -8.03 7.83 -4.73
CA ALA A 107 -9.06 7.18 -3.92
C ALA A 107 -10.38 7.95 -3.94
N GLN A 108 -10.33 9.29 -3.91
CA GLN A 108 -11.50 10.15 -4.06
C GLN A 108 -12.16 10.00 -5.45
N ALA A 109 -11.36 10.02 -6.52
CA ALA A 109 -11.84 9.83 -7.88
C ALA A 109 -12.48 8.44 -8.07
N ALA A 110 -11.87 7.40 -7.49
CA ALA A 110 -12.40 6.03 -7.54
C ALA A 110 -13.76 5.89 -6.84
N ALA A 111 -13.96 6.59 -5.73
CA ALA A 111 -15.25 6.59 -5.03
C ALA A 111 -16.38 7.17 -5.87
N ALA A 112 -16.08 8.08 -6.80
CA ALA A 112 -17.04 8.68 -7.73
C ALA A 112 -17.18 7.93 -9.08
N GLY A 113 -16.20 7.08 -9.43
CA GLY A 113 -16.06 6.52 -10.79
C GLY A 113 -16.88 5.27 -11.11
N GLY A 114 -17.56 4.67 -10.12
CA GLY A 114 -18.38 3.47 -10.31
C GLY A 114 -17.59 2.18 -10.57
N GLU A 115 -18.31 1.10 -10.89
CA GLU A 115 -17.76 -0.27 -10.95
C GLU A 115 -16.65 -0.47 -12.00
N THR A 116 -16.70 0.27 -13.10
CA THR A 116 -15.73 0.14 -14.21
C THR A 116 -14.50 1.05 -14.07
N TYR A 117 -14.47 1.94 -13.07
CA TYR A 117 -13.41 2.96 -12.92
C TYR A 117 -12.00 2.37 -13.03
N TRP A 118 -11.71 1.35 -12.22
CA TRP A 118 -10.38 0.76 -12.15
C TRP A 118 -9.96 0.07 -13.44
N ALA A 119 -10.87 -0.67 -14.06
CA ALA A 119 -10.60 -1.35 -15.33
C ALA A 119 -10.26 -0.34 -16.42
N ASN A 120 -11.03 0.75 -16.52
CA ASN A 120 -10.81 1.80 -17.50
C ASN A 120 -9.51 2.56 -17.24
N LYS A 121 -9.25 2.94 -15.98
CA LYS A 121 -8.04 3.70 -15.62
C LYS A 121 -6.76 2.90 -15.81
N PHE A 122 -6.73 1.63 -15.39
CA PHE A 122 -5.56 0.81 -15.63
C PHE A 122 -5.34 0.50 -17.11
N ALA A 123 -6.41 0.34 -17.91
CA ALA A 123 -6.29 0.21 -19.36
C ALA A 123 -5.66 1.47 -19.97
N GLU A 124 -6.15 2.66 -19.63
CA GLU A 124 -5.62 3.95 -20.08
C GLU A 124 -4.13 4.11 -19.72
N LEU A 125 -3.75 3.84 -18.47
CA LEU A 125 -2.39 4.03 -17.98
C LEU A 125 -1.37 2.99 -18.45
N THR A 126 -1.84 1.90 -19.06
CA THR A 126 -0.97 0.81 -19.55
C THR A 126 -1.00 0.61 -21.07
N SER A 127 -1.86 1.36 -21.76
CA SER A 127 -1.89 1.50 -23.23
C SER A 127 -0.58 2.11 -23.72
#